data_AF-F4HFV1-F1
#
_entry.id   AF-F4HFV1-F1
#
_cell.length_a   1.000
_cell.length_b   1.000
_cell.length_c   1.000
_cell.angle_alpha   90.00
_cell.angle_beta   90.00
_cell.angle_gamma   90.00
#
_symmetry.space_group_name_H-M   'P 1'
#
loop_
_entity.id
_entity.type
_entity.pdbx_description
1 polymer ?
#
loop_
_entity_poly.entity_id
_entity_poly.type
_entity_poly.pdbx_seq_one_letter_code
_entity_poly.pdbx_strand_id
1 'polypeptide(L)'
;MSYTIHFCLISKQAAPNLLPILDKSFKPKSAVFIVSKEMKKQAEYLSQVFKKQNIEVKLVNLEDEFNFSKTSEQLLELVSEYENENIALNVTGGTKLISIAAADAFNLIGKPIFYIDTKQNNIIFLSKDENKNWIENKALSTKIKIETYLAAYGNQLMNKQQRINKDILNAMSILIRDYDKYKNALPKLNWASSQAKGTLRYKCGDDIKISVFRSLLNFLHSKNIITLKGDIIDFKNEETRIALNGGWLEDYVFEQVRGIEKVDDILENAEIANENYEKNKGDFAQKNKGNKNEFDVLFLSKNILHLIECKTQTFRSEEKNQKAEDILYKLETLKDYGGLMTKKCLVSYFEVSEAIMNRAKALEIKVIQGKNIARIKQIIQEWI
;
A
#
# COMPACT_ATOMS: atom_id res chain seq x y z
N MET A 1 4.39 3.03 -30.64
CA MET A 1 4.38 4.50 -30.77
C MET A 1 4.63 5.15 -29.42
N SER A 2 5.34 6.28 -29.38
CA SER A 2 5.54 7.10 -28.17
C SER A 2 5.07 8.52 -28.47
N TYR A 3 4.30 9.11 -27.57
CA TYR A 3 3.81 10.47 -27.71
C TYR A 3 4.71 11.42 -26.91
N THR A 4 5.11 12.53 -27.51
CA THR A 4 6.03 13.48 -26.88
C THR A 4 5.36 14.20 -25.71
N ILE A 5 4.05 14.47 -25.83
CA ILE A 5 3.25 15.17 -24.83
C ILE A 5 2.01 14.32 -24.49
N HIS A 6 1.79 14.09 -23.19
CA HIS A 6 0.53 13.50 -22.72
C HIS A 6 -0.41 14.57 -22.17
N PHE A 7 -1.64 14.59 -22.63
CA PHE A 7 -2.72 15.32 -21.97
C PHE A 7 -3.34 14.42 -20.92
N CYS A 8 -3.33 14.87 -19.67
CA CYS A 8 -3.77 14.08 -18.53
C CYS A 8 -4.95 14.76 -17.85
N LEU A 9 -6.10 14.09 -17.83
CA LEU A 9 -7.25 14.53 -17.03
C LEU A 9 -6.98 14.18 -15.56
N ILE A 10 -6.92 15.18 -14.68
CA ILE A 10 -6.63 14.93 -13.26
C ILE A 10 -7.89 14.46 -12.53
N SER A 11 -7.71 13.48 -11.64
CA SER A 11 -8.77 12.91 -10.81
C SER A 11 -8.23 12.51 -9.44
N LYS A 12 -9.11 12.01 -8.56
CA LYS A 12 -8.72 11.42 -7.27
C LYS A 12 -7.84 10.17 -7.41
N GLN A 13 -7.87 9.48 -8.55
CA GLN A 13 -7.02 8.33 -8.81
C GLN A 13 -5.76 8.78 -9.57
N ALA A 14 -4.61 8.69 -8.91
CA ALA A 14 -3.33 9.09 -9.49
C ALA A 14 -2.74 8.01 -10.41
N ALA A 15 -2.98 6.73 -10.11
CA ALA A 15 -2.39 5.61 -10.84
C ALA A 15 -2.57 5.73 -12.38
N PRO A 16 -3.77 6.00 -12.93
CA PRO A 16 -3.95 6.09 -14.38
C PRO A 16 -3.06 7.10 -15.10
N ASN A 17 -2.67 8.21 -14.45
CA ASN A 17 -1.75 9.18 -15.03
C ASN A 17 -0.29 8.87 -14.66
N LEU A 18 -0.04 8.18 -13.55
CA LEU A 18 1.29 7.76 -13.10
C LEU A 18 1.86 6.59 -13.91
N LEU A 19 1.09 5.52 -14.14
CA LEU A 19 1.61 4.30 -14.78
C LEU A 19 2.22 4.56 -16.16
N PRO A 20 1.57 5.32 -17.07
CA PRO A 20 2.10 5.56 -18.41
C PRO A 20 3.49 6.19 -18.42
N ILE A 21 3.79 7.06 -17.44
CA ILE A 21 5.07 7.77 -17.39
C ILE A 21 6.21 6.93 -16.82
N LEU A 22 5.91 5.79 -16.20
CA LEU A 22 6.88 4.87 -15.64
C LEU A 22 7.25 3.74 -16.63
N ASP A 23 6.49 3.59 -17.72
CA ASP A 23 6.84 2.70 -18.83
C ASP A 23 7.80 3.44 -19.76
N LYS A 24 9.07 3.00 -19.80
CA LYS A 24 10.12 3.65 -20.61
C LYS A 24 9.76 3.77 -22.09
N SER A 25 8.97 2.83 -22.61
CA SER A 25 8.58 2.79 -24.02
C SER A 25 7.34 3.64 -24.34
N PHE A 26 6.72 4.24 -23.31
CA PHE A 26 5.54 5.10 -23.44
C PHE A 26 5.66 6.44 -22.68
N LYS A 27 6.77 6.64 -21.96
CA LYS A 27 7.05 7.83 -21.18
C LYS A 27 7.13 9.09 -22.07
N PRO A 28 6.38 10.16 -21.76
CA PRO A 28 6.44 11.41 -22.51
C PRO A 28 7.61 12.29 -22.05
N LYS A 29 7.91 13.35 -22.83
CA LYS A 29 8.84 14.42 -22.42
C LYS A 29 8.16 15.49 -21.56
N SER A 30 6.90 15.77 -21.86
CA SER A 30 6.08 16.74 -21.12
C SER A 30 4.65 16.26 -20.97
N ALA A 31 3.89 16.90 -20.08
CA ALA A 31 2.48 16.63 -19.88
C ALA A 31 1.69 17.93 -19.67
N VAL A 32 0.47 17.93 -20.18
CA VAL A 32 -0.53 18.99 -19.94
C VAL A 32 -1.59 18.42 -19.02
N PHE A 33 -1.71 18.97 -17.82
CA PHE A 33 -2.70 18.55 -16.84
C PHE A 33 -3.93 19.42 -16.98
N ILE A 34 -5.07 18.78 -17.26
CA ILE A 34 -6.38 19.43 -17.25
C ILE A 34 -6.96 19.25 -15.86
N VAL A 35 -7.17 20.37 -15.16
CA VAL A 35 -7.42 20.40 -13.71
C VAL A 35 -8.74 21.09 -13.42
N SER A 36 -9.68 20.37 -12.80
CA SER A 36 -10.89 20.96 -12.22
C SER A 36 -10.58 21.61 -10.87
N LYS A 37 -11.46 22.50 -10.40
CA LYS A 37 -11.26 23.25 -9.16
C LYS A 37 -10.99 22.36 -7.95
N GLU A 38 -11.69 21.22 -7.86
CA GLU A 38 -11.52 20.25 -6.77
C GLU A 38 -10.20 19.48 -6.82
N MET A 39 -9.59 19.35 -8.00
CA MET A 39 -8.46 18.46 -8.25
C MET A 39 -7.08 19.14 -8.16
N LYS A 40 -7.02 20.40 -7.70
CA LYS A 40 -5.77 21.17 -7.63
C LYS A 40 -4.68 20.48 -6.80
N LYS A 41 -5.04 19.95 -5.63
CA LYS A 41 -4.09 19.22 -4.76
C LYS A 41 -3.53 17.99 -5.46
N GLN A 42 -4.38 17.19 -6.10
CA GLN A 42 -3.98 15.99 -6.84
C GLN A 42 -3.05 16.35 -8.00
N ALA A 43 -3.33 17.45 -8.71
CA ALA A 43 -2.46 17.95 -9.76
C ALA A 43 -1.07 18.36 -9.22
N GLU A 44 -1.01 19.01 -8.05
CA GLU A 44 0.24 19.36 -7.39
C GLU A 44 1.07 18.13 -7.02
N TYR A 45 0.46 17.14 -6.37
CA TYR A 45 1.14 15.89 -5.97
C TYR A 45 1.70 15.15 -7.17
N LEU A 46 0.87 14.97 -8.20
CA LEU A 46 1.28 14.28 -9.40
C LEU A 46 2.33 15.07 -10.19
N SER A 47 2.24 16.41 -10.23
CA SER A 47 3.22 17.27 -10.88
C SER A 47 4.61 17.14 -10.23
N GLN A 48 4.68 17.06 -8.90
CA GLN A 48 5.94 16.82 -8.20
C GLN A 48 6.56 15.47 -8.59
N VAL A 49 5.75 14.42 -8.71
CA VAL A 49 6.21 13.10 -9.15
C VAL A 49 6.69 13.13 -10.61
N PHE A 50 5.94 13.77 -11.51
CA PHE A 50 6.32 13.92 -12.92
C PHE A 50 7.66 14.66 -13.06
N LYS A 51 7.85 15.76 -12.33
CA LYS A 51 9.11 16.52 -12.32
C LYS A 51 10.29 15.70 -11.81
N LYS A 52 10.11 14.89 -10.75
CA LYS A 52 11.12 13.93 -10.28
C LYS A 52 11.47 12.86 -11.33
N GLN A 53 10.56 12.59 -12.25
CA GLN A 53 10.79 11.71 -13.40
C GLN A 53 11.32 12.45 -14.64
N ASN A 54 11.73 13.72 -14.52
CA ASN A 54 12.19 14.59 -15.61
C ASN A 54 11.13 14.78 -16.71
N ILE A 55 9.88 14.97 -16.32
CA ILE A 55 8.77 15.31 -17.22
C ILE A 55 8.28 16.71 -16.87
N GLU A 56 8.28 17.60 -17.86
CA GLU A 56 7.75 18.95 -17.70
C GLU A 56 6.22 18.92 -17.58
N VAL A 57 5.65 19.79 -16.76
CA VAL A 57 4.19 19.80 -16.52
C VAL A 57 3.64 21.22 -16.69
N LYS A 58 2.71 21.39 -17.63
CA LYS A 58 1.85 22.58 -17.78
C LYS A 58 0.50 22.29 -17.12
N LEU A 59 0.05 23.15 -16.22
CA LEU A 59 -1.29 23.06 -15.61
C LEU A 59 -2.26 23.95 -16.39
N VAL A 60 -3.42 23.41 -16.74
CA VAL A 60 -4.54 24.15 -17.34
C VAL A 60 -5.76 23.95 -16.45
N ASN A 61 -6.23 25.05 -15.84
CA ASN A 61 -7.41 25.02 -14.99
C ASN A 61 -8.67 25.19 -15.85
N LEU A 62 -9.66 24.33 -15.65
CA LEU A 62 -10.98 24.51 -16.24
C LEU A 62 -11.71 25.67 -15.54
N GLU A 63 -12.40 26.49 -16.33
CA GLU A 63 -13.13 27.64 -15.80
C GLU A 63 -14.45 27.25 -15.12
N ASP A 64 -15.20 26.34 -15.77
CA ASP A 64 -16.52 25.89 -15.33
C ASP A 64 -16.75 24.42 -15.71
N GLU A 65 -16.24 23.52 -14.85
CA GLU A 65 -16.30 22.06 -15.04
C GLU A 65 -17.72 21.44 -15.06
N PHE A 66 -18.76 22.21 -14.72
CA PHE A 66 -20.15 21.78 -14.79
C PHE A 66 -20.86 22.31 -16.04
N ASN A 67 -20.26 23.26 -16.76
CA ASN A 67 -20.75 23.75 -18.04
C ASN A 67 -20.03 23.04 -19.19
N PHE A 68 -20.73 22.07 -19.79
CA PHE A 68 -20.19 21.27 -20.89
C PHE A 68 -19.80 22.11 -22.11
N SER A 69 -20.58 23.13 -22.49
CA SER A 69 -20.27 23.97 -23.66
C SER A 69 -18.96 24.72 -23.47
N LYS A 70 -18.83 25.44 -22.35
CA LYS A 70 -17.61 26.19 -22.02
C LYS A 70 -16.39 25.29 -21.88
N THR A 71 -16.55 24.15 -21.20
CA THR A 71 -15.47 23.16 -21.08
C THR A 71 -15.03 22.65 -22.44
N SER A 72 -15.98 22.36 -23.34
CA SER A 72 -15.68 21.88 -24.70
C SER A 72 -14.97 22.93 -25.55
N GLU A 73 -15.45 24.18 -25.52
CA GLU A 73 -14.83 25.32 -26.22
C GLU A 73 -13.39 25.56 -25.73
N GLN A 74 -13.20 25.61 -24.41
CA GLN A 74 -11.88 25.79 -23.79
C GLN A 74 -10.91 24.66 -24.16
N LEU A 75 -11.37 23.41 -24.13
CA LEU A 75 -10.54 22.26 -24.48
C LEU A 75 -10.20 22.22 -25.97
N LEU A 76 -11.14 22.58 -26.85
CA LEU A 76 -10.88 22.66 -28.28
C LEU A 76 -9.86 23.75 -28.61
N GLU A 77 -10.00 24.94 -28.02
CA GLU A 77 -9.03 26.04 -28.18
C GLU A 77 -7.64 25.61 -27.71
N LEU A 78 -7.55 25.04 -26.50
CA LEU A 78 -6.30 24.55 -25.94
C LEU A 78 -5.63 23.51 -26.84
N VAL A 79 -6.38 22.50 -27.29
CA VAL A 79 -5.82 21.36 -28.04
C VAL A 79 -5.41 21.78 -29.45
N SER A 80 -6.07 22.79 -30.02
CA SER A 80 -5.72 23.38 -31.32
C SER A 80 -4.33 24.04 -31.33
N GLU A 81 -3.87 24.59 -30.18
CA GLU A 81 -2.49 25.10 -30.03
C GLU A 81 -1.42 24.01 -30.28
N TYR A 82 -1.79 22.73 -30.19
CA TYR A 82 -0.91 21.58 -30.28
C TYR A 82 -1.19 20.71 -31.52
N GLU A 83 -1.91 21.21 -32.53
CA GLU A 83 -2.30 20.43 -33.72
C GLU A 83 -1.08 19.83 -34.47
N ASN A 84 0.06 20.53 -34.46
CA ASN A 84 1.29 20.12 -35.14
C ASN A 84 2.24 19.32 -34.23
N GLU A 85 1.87 19.13 -32.95
CA GLU A 85 2.67 18.43 -31.96
C GLU A 85 2.33 16.94 -31.89
N ASN A 86 3.27 16.12 -31.42
CA ASN A 86 3.05 14.70 -31.18
C ASN A 86 2.41 14.46 -29.80
N ILE A 87 1.10 14.66 -29.74
CA ILE A 87 0.30 14.60 -28.50
C ILE A 87 -0.63 13.38 -28.46
N ALA A 88 -0.97 12.94 -27.25
CA ALA A 88 -2.07 12.00 -27.03
C ALA A 88 -2.80 12.29 -25.72
N LEU A 89 -4.11 12.00 -25.70
CA LEU A 89 -4.97 12.17 -24.52
C LEU A 89 -5.03 10.89 -23.70
N ASN A 90 -4.67 10.97 -22.43
CA ASN A 90 -5.08 10.02 -21.41
C ASN A 90 -6.49 10.38 -20.90
N VAL A 91 -7.50 9.68 -21.41
CA VAL A 91 -8.91 9.95 -21.10
C VAL A 91 -9.39 9.29 -19.79
N THR A 92 -8.50 8.57 -19.09
CA THR A 92 -8.89 7.75 -17.93
C THR A 92 -9.39 8.55 -16.72
N GLY A 93 -8.87 9.77 -16.54
CA GLY A 93 -9.22 10.64 -15.42
C GLY A 93 -10.33 11.63 -15.73
N GLY A 94 -10.43 12.68 -14.90
CA GLY A 94 -11.49 13.68 -14.97
C GLY A 94 -12.87 13.12 -14.61
N THR A 95 -13.89 13.98 -14.69
CA THR A 95 -15.28 13.52 -14.68
C THR A 95 -15.65 12.99 -16.06
N LYS A 96 -16.75 12.22 -16.15
CA LYS A 96 -17.23 11.71 -17.44
C LYS A 96 -17.45 12.84 -18.46
N LEU A 97 -18.02 13.96 -18.04
CA LEU A 97 -18.27 15.11 -18.91
C LEU A 97 -16.98 15.71 -19.47
N ILE A 98 -15.97 15.92 -18.61
CA ILE A 98 -14.65 16.41 -19.04
C ILE A 98 -14.00 15.42 -19.99
N SER A 99 -14.09 14.12 -19.70
CA SER A 99 -13.49 13.07 -20.52
C SER A 99 -14.11 13.00 -21.93
N ILE A 100 -15.42 13.21 -22.05
CA ILE A 100 -16.13 13.27 -23.34
C ILE A 100 -15.68 14.52 -24.11
N ALA A 101 -15.73 15.70 -23.47
CA ALA A 101 -15.34 16.96 -24.12
C ALA A 101 -13.88 16.93 -24.62
N ALA A 102 -12.96 16.39 -23.81
CA ALA A 102 -11.57 16.23 -24.19
C ALA A 102 -11.39 15.23 -25.35
N ALA A 103 -12.11 14.11 -25.31
CA ALA A 103 -12.07 13.12 -26.39
C ALA A 103 -12.60 13.70 -27.71
N ASP A 104 -13.70 14.47 -27.66
CA ASP A 104 -14.25 15.14 -28.83
C ASP A 104 -13.25 16.15 -29.43
N ALA A 105 -12.60 16.96 -28.59
CA ALA A 105 -11.56 17.90 -29.04
C ALA A 105 -10.37 17.18 -29.72
N PHE A 106 -9.89 16.09 -29.14
CA PHE A 106 -8.79 15.30 -29.72
C PHE A 106 -9.19 14.61 -31.03
N ASN A 107 -10.41 14.10 -31.12
CA ASN A 107 -10.94 13.49 -32.33
C ASN A 107 -11.04 14.51 -33.48
N LEU A 108 -11.47 15.74 -33.21
CA LEU A 108 -11.61 16.80 -34.22
C LEU A 108 -10.28 17.14 -34.90
N ILE A 109 -9.17 17.12 -34.16
CA ILE A 109 -7.82 17.36 -34.70
C ILE A 109 -7.07 16.07 -35.06
N GLY A 110 -7.75 14.93 -35.05
CA GLY A 110 -7.19 13.63 -35.45
C GLY A 110 -6.04 13.12 -34.56
N LYS A 111 -6.01 13.48 -33.26
CA LYS A 111 -4.95 13.04 -32.34
C LYS A 111 -5.36 11.81 -31.51
N PRO A 112 -4.41 10.94 -31.15
CA PRO A 112 -4.72 9.71 -30.43
C PRO A 112 -5.26 9.91 -29.01
N ILE A 113 -6.16 9.02 -28.63
CA ILE A 113 -6.76 8.93 -27.31
C ILE A 113 -6.47 7.53 -26.76
N PHE A 114 -6.08 7.46 -25.50
CA PHE A 114 -5.86 6.20 -24.80
C PHE A 114 -6.47 6.22 -23.40
N TYR A 115 -6.79 5.02 -22.92
CA TYR A 115 -7.33 4.72 -21.62
C TYR A 115 -6.41 3.71 -20.92
N ILE A 116 -6.24 3.85 -19.60
CA ILE A 116 -5.40 2.99 -18.79
C ILE A 116 -6.28 2.04 -17.99
N ASP A 117 -6.34 0.78 -18.44
CA ASP A 117 -6.88 -0.30 -17.64
C ASP A 117 -5.83 -0.68 -16.58
N THR A 118 -5.95 -0.03 -15.42
CA THR A 118 -5.06 -0.27 -14.27
C THR A 118 -5.20 -1.70 -13.73
N LYS A 119 -6.35 -2.35 -13.92
CA LYS A 119 -6.59 -3.71 -13.42
C LYS A 119 -5.88 -4.75 -14.28
N GLN A 120 -5.87 -4.56 -15.60
CA GLN A 120 -5.21 -5.47 -16.54
C GLN A 120 -3.79 -5.02 -16.91
N ASN A 121 -3.33 -3.86 -16.42
CA ASN A 121 -2.08 -3.23 -16.81
C ASN A 121 -1.95 -3.07 -18.32
N ASN A 122 -2.98 -2.47 -18.94
CA ASN A 122 -3.01 -2.25 -20.38
C ASN A 122 -3.31 -0.79 -20.71
N ILE A 123 -2.68 -0.32 -21.78
CA ILE A 123 -3.03 0.89 -22.52
C ILE A 123 -4.00 0.47 -23.61
N ILE A 124 -5.23 0.96 -23.53
CA ILE A 124 -6.28 0.74 -24.52
C ILE A 124 -6.36 1.98 -25.39
N PHE A 125 -6.15 1.84 -26.70
CA PHE A 125 -6.32 2.97 -27.61
C PHE A 125 -7.77 3.07 -28.07
N LEU A 126 -8.28 4.29 -28.09
CA LEU A 126 -9.66 4.62 -28.48
C LEU A 126 -9.71 5.39 -29.81
N SER A 127 -8.61 5.34 -30.57
CA SER A 127 -8.46 6.07 -31.83
C SER A 127 -7.96 5.15 -32.93
N LYS A 128 -8.12 5.63 -34.17
CA LYS A 128 -7.59 4.99 -35.37
C LYS A 128 -6.29 5.68 -35.82
N ASP A 129 -5.45 4.95 -36.51
CA ASP A 129 -4.28 5.48 -37.19
C ASP A 129 -4.64 6.23 -38.48
N GLU A 130 -3.64 6.77 -39.16
CA GLU A 130 -3.77 7.47 -40.45
C GLU A 130 -4.38 6.60 -41.56
N ASN A 131 -4.25 5.28 -41.45
CA ASN A 131 -4.82 4.30 -42.39
C ASN A 131 -6.24 3.85 -41.99
N LYS A 132 -6.85 4.50 -40.99
CA LYS A 132 -8.18 4.18 -40.43
C LYS A 132 -8.28 2.81 -39.76
N ASN A 133 -7.15 2.21 -39.38
CA ASN A 133 -7.10 1.00 -38.57
C ASN A 133 -7.12 1.36 -37.09
N TRP A 134 -7.72 0.52 -36.24
CA TRP A 134 -7.63 0.71 -34.79
C TRP A 134 -6.18 0.59 -34.33
N ILE A 135 -5.74 1.53 -33.50
CA ILE A 135 -4.40 1.47 -32.90
C ILE A 135 -4.37 0.28 -31.93
N GLU A 136 -3.33 -0.55 -32.00
CA GLU A 136 -3.21 -1.74 -31.16
C GLU A 136 -3.00 -1.38 -29.68
N ASN A 137 -3.72 -2.10 -28.82
CA ASN A 137 -3.52 -2.03 -27.38
C ASN A 137 -2.12 -2.48 -26.98
N LYS A 138 -1.62 -1.95 -25.87
CA LYS A 138 -0.26 -2.21 -25.39
C LYS A 138 -0.26 -2.59 -23.93
N ALA A 139 0.47 -3.65 -23.57
CA ALA A 139 0.70 -3.96 -22.16
C ALA A 139 1.59 -2.89 -21.50
N LEU A 140 1.21 -2.44 -20.31
CA LEU A 140 2.02 -1.56 -19.46
C LEU A 140 3.14 -2.37 -18.81
N SER A 141 4.37 -1.95 -19.08
CA SER A 141 5.56 -2.54 -18.44
C SER A 141 6.20 -1.52 -17.50
N THR A 142 5.70 -1.45 -16.28
CA THR A 142 6.11 -0.47 -15.27
C THR A 142 6.76 -1.14 -14.07
N LYS A 143 7.84 -0.54 -13.54
CA LYS A 143 8.39 -0.87 -12.22
C LYS A 143 8.26 0.34 -11.33
N ILE A 144 7.53 0.21 -10.23
CA ILE A 144 7.14 1.34 -9.39
C ILE A 144 7.69 1.12 -7.98
N LYS A 145 8.31 2.16 -7.42
CA LYS A 145 8.66 2.19 -6.01
C LYS A 145 7.46 2.65 -5.18
N ILE A 146 7.25 2.04 -4.01
CA ILE A 146 6.16 2.41 -3.10
C ILE A 146 6.18 3.89 -2.76
N GLU A 147 7.36 4.46 -2.52
CA GLU A 147 7.53 5.89 -2.26
C GLU A 147 7.01 6.77 -3.40
N THR A 148 7.27 6.39 -4.66
CA THR A 148 6.79 7.14 -5.84
C THR A 148 5.27 7.02 -5.98
N TYR A 149 4.74 5.82 -5.73
CA TYR A 149 3.31 5.57 -5.78
C TYR A 149 2.56 6.38 -4.71
N LEU A 150 3.00 6.32 -3.46
CA LEU A 150 2.43 7.08 -2.33
C LEU A 150 2.51 8.59 -2.57
N ALA A 151 3.63 9.10 -3.08
CA ALA A 151 3.81 10.51 -3.38
C ALA A 151 2.82 11.02 -4.42
N ALA A 152 2.42 10.18 -5.38
CA ALA A 152 1.42 10.55 -6.39
C ALA A 152 0.01 10.74 -5.78
N TYR A 153 -0.24 10.15 -4.59
CA TYR A 153 -1.44 10.35 -3.78
C TYR A 153 -1.25 11.41 -2.68
N GLY A 154 -0.13 12.13 -2.66
CA GLY A 154 0.16 13.17 -1.66
C GLY A 154 0.74 12.65 -0.34
N ASN A 155 1.03 11.36 -0.26
CA ASN A 155 1.57 10.73 0.95
C ASN A 155 3.09 10.73 0.97
N GLN A 156 3.67 10.77 2.17
CA GLN A 156 5.10 10.90 2.38
C GLN A 156 5.61 9.76 3.26
N LEU A 157 6.56 8.99 2.73
CA LEU A 157 7.27 8.00 3.52
C LEU A 157 8.22 8.72 4.49
N MET A 158 8.00 8.54 5.78
CA MET A 158 8.75 9.21 6.85
C MET A 158 9.88 8.32 7.37
N ASN A 159 9.56 7.05 7.61
CA ASN A 159 10.48 6.06 8.12
C ASN A 159 10.09 4.69 7.58
N LYS A 160 11.04 3.76 7.58
CA LYS A 160 10.82 2.35 7.30
C LYS A 160 11.85 1.53 8.05
N GLN A 161 11.44 0.37 8.55
CA GLN A 161 12.39 -0.61 9.03
C GLN A 161 12.78 -1.53 7.88
N GLN A 162 14.08 -1.82 7.74
CA GLN A 162 14.57 -2.77 6.73
C GLN A 162 15.52 -3.81 7.31
N ARG A 163 15.74 -3.81 8.62
CA ARG A 163 16.67 -4.73 9.26
C ARG A 163 15.90 -5.73 10.12
N ILE A 164 15.71 -6.90 9.54
CA ILE A 164 15.15 -8.08 10.21
C ILE A 164 16.26 -8.81 10.93
N ASN A 165 16.00 -9.19 12.18
CA ASN A 165 16.87 -10.07 12.93
C ASN A 165 16.61 -11.52 12.53
N LYS A 166 17.43 -12.04 11.61
CA LYS A 166 17.26 -13.41 11.09
C LYS A 166 17.32 -14.48 12.17
N ASP A 167 18.07 -14.29 13.25
CA ASP A 167 18.15 -15.27 14.33
C ASP A 167 16.83 -15.34 15.10
N ILE A 168 16.26 -14.18 15.44
CA ILE A 168 14.94 -14.09 16.08
C ILE A 168 13.88 -14.68 15.16
N LEU A 169 13.83 -14.25 13.88
CA LEU A 169 12.85 -14.74 12.92
C LEU A 169 12.93 -16.27 12.75
N ASN A 170 14.13 -16.82 12.58
CA ASN A 170 14.35 -18.26 12.45
C ASN A 170 13.90 -19.01 13.71
N ALA A 171 14.17 -18.48 14.91
CA ALA A 171 13.69 -19.07 16.15
C ALA A 171 12.16 -19.01 16.24
N MET A 172 11.56 -17.87 15.93
CA MET A 172 10.11 -17.65 16.05
C MET A 172 9.28 -18.41 15.00
N SER A 173 9.88 -18.83 13.89
CA SER A 173 9.24 -19.72 12.90
C SER A 173 8.69 -21.02 13.50
N ILE A 174 9.19 -21.44 14.68
CA ILE A 174 8.65 -22.58 15.43
C ILE A 174 7.17 -22.41 15.78
N LEU A 175 6.69 -21.18 15.97
CA LEU A 175 5.28 -20.88 16.25
C LEU A 175 4.38 -21.15 15.05
N ILE A 176 4.91 -21.07 13.84
CA ILE A 176 4.18 -21.42 12.62
C ILE A 176 4.26 -22.92 12.38
N ARG A 177 5.47 -23.50 12.48
CA ARG A 177 5.72 -24.92 12.22
C ARG A 177 4.97 -25.82 13.21
N ASP A 178 5.05 -25.48 14.50
CA ASP A 178 4.49 -26.29 15.59
C ASP A 178 3.27 -25.55 16.21
N TYR A 179 2.41 -24.99 15.35
CA TYR A 179 1.29 -24.11 15.72
C TYR A 179 0.43 -24.64 16.86
N ASP A 180 -0.08 -25.87 16.74
CA ASP A 180 -0.97 -26.45 17.75
C ASP A 180 -0.32 -26.62 19.12
N LYS A 181 1.01 -26.84 19.14
CA LYS A 181 1.78 -26.97 20.36
C LYS A 181 1.89 -25.61 21.06
N TYR A 182 2.32 -24.56 20.35
CA TYR A 182 2.70 -23.30 20.98
C TYR A 182 1.62 -22.21 20.98
N LYS A 183 0.49 -22.39 20.28
CA LYS A 183 -0.57 -21.36 20.20
C LYS A 183 -1.07 -20.87 21.56
N ASN A 184 -1.13 -21.74 22.57
CA ASN A 184 -1.57 -21.36 23.92
C ASN A 184 -0.44 -20.76 24.79
N ALA A 185 0.82 -20.91 24.39
CA ALA A 185 1.97 -20.32 25.09
C ALA A 185 2.26 -18.88 24.61
N LEU A 186 1.95 -18.57 23.34
CA LEU A 186 2.21 -17.25 22.77
C LEU A 186 1.59 -16.08 23.56
N PRO A 187 0.34 -16.13 24.04
CA PRO A 187 -0.24 -15.02 24.80
C PRO A 187 0.55 -14.69 26.07
N LYS A 188 1.15 -15.71 26.72
CA LYS A 188 2.00 -15.53 27.90
C LYS A 188 3.35 -14.91 27.54
N LEU A 189 3.92 -15.30 26.40
CA LEU A 189 5.15 -14.69 25.89
C LEU A 189 4.92 -13.22 25.53
N ASN A 190 3.82 -12.90 24.85
CA ASN A 190 3.44 -11.52 24.54
C ASN A 190 3.25 -10.71 25.83
N TRP A 191 2.52 -11.25 26.81
CA TRP A 191 2.34 -10.60 28.11
C TRP A 191 3.66 -10.32 28.82
N ALA A 192 4.53 -11.32 28.95
CA ALA A 192 5.86 -11.18 29.55
C ALA A 192 6.69 -10.10 28.84
N SER A 193 6.66 -10.08 27.50
CA SER A 193 7.39 -9.10 26.67
C SER A 193 6.82 -7.69 26.83
N SER A 194 5.50 -7.56 27.00
CA SER A 194 4.85 -6.27 27.27
C SER A 194 5.22 -5.72 28.65
N GLN A 195 5.20 -6.57 29.69
CA GLN A 195 5.54 -6.19 31.06
C GLN A 195 7.03 -5.87 31.26
N ALA A 196 7.90 -6.40 30.39
CA ALA A 196 9.33 -6.13 30.42
C ALA A 196 9.73 -4.78 29.79
N LYS A 197 8.78 -3.92 29.39
CA LYS A 197 9.08 -2.63 28.76
C LYS A 197 9.88 -1.75 29.74
N GLY A 198 11.05 -1.29 29.30
CA GLY A 198 11.96 -0.45 30.10
C GLY A 198 12.84 -1.21 31.10
N THR A 199 12.55 -2.47 31.42
CA THR A 199 13.37 -3.31 32.32
C THR A 199 14.10 -4.43 31.60
N LEU A 200 13.60 -4.83 30.42
CA LEU A 200 14.03 -5.99 29.62
C LEU A 200 13.96 -7.32 30.37
N ARG A 201 13.32 -7.35 31.55
CA ARG A 201 13.24 -8.53 32.41
C ARG A 201 11.83 -8.74 32.91
N TYR A 202 11.43 -10.01 32.99
CA TYR A 202 10.12 -10.40 33.51
C TYR A 202 10.24 -11.64 34.39
N LYS A 203 9.58 -11.61 35.55
CA LYS A 203 9.48 -12.76 36.46
C LYS A 203 8.18 -13.52 36.16
N CYS A 204 8.30 -14.76 35.69
CA CYS A 204 7.17 -15.57 35.25
C CYS A 204 6.27 -16.05 36.40
N GLY A 205 6.82 -16.21 37.62
CA GLY A 205 6.08 -16.82 38.71
C GLY A 205 5.56 -18.22 38.34
N ASP A 206 4.30 -18.52 38.65
CA ASP A 206 3.70 -19.83 38.40
C ASP A 206 3.53 -20.17 36.91
N ASP A 207 3.56 -19.17 36.01
CA ASP A 207 3.45 -19.43 34.56
C ASP A 207 4.60 -20.31 34.06
N ILE A 208 5.78 -20.29 34.69
CA ILE A 208 6.91 -21.15 34.33
C ILE A 208 6.61 -22.64 34.54
N LYS A 209 5.62 -22.99 35.37
CA LYS A 209 5.21 -24.39 35.61
C LYS A 209 4.41 -24.96 34.43
N ILE A 210 3.91 -24.11 33.54
CA ILE A 210 3.18 -24.53 32.34
C ILE A 210 4.18 -25.14 31.37
N SER A 211 4.16 -26.48 31.24
CA SER A 211 5.13 -27.27 30.47
C SER A 211 5.40 -26.71 29.07
N VAL A 212 4.35 -26.37 28.32
CA VAL A 212 4.47 -25.83 26.95
C VAL A 212 5.14 -24.46 26.93
N PHE A 213 4.79 -23.57 27.86
CA PHE A 213 5.40 -22.24 27.95
C PHE A 213 6.88 -22.35 28.33
N ARG A 214 7.21 -23.18 29.33
CA ARG A 214 8.61 -23.47 29.69
C ARG A 214 9.39 -24.09 28.55
N SER A 215 8.78 -25.00 27.79
CA SER A 215 9.40 -25.60 26.59
C SER A 215 9.73 -24.53 25.55
N LEU A 216 8.85 -23.55 25.33
CA LEU A 216 9.11 -22.44 24.41
C LEU A 216 10.27 -21.56 24.90
N LEU A 217 10.27 -21.19 26.19
CA LEU A 217 11.35 -20.37 26.77
C LEU A 217 12.71 -21.09 26.74
N ASN A 218 12.74 -22.39 27.07
CA ASN A 218 13.97 -23.19 26.98
C ASN A 218 14.49 -23.25 25.53
N PHE A 219 13.59 -23.39 24.55
CA PHE A 219 13.96 -23.36 23.14
C PHE A 219 14.57 -22.00 22.76
N LEU A 220 13.90 -20.88 23.08
CA LEU A 220 14.40 -19.54 22.80
C LEU A 220 15.74 -19.27 23.52
N HIS A 221 15.91 -19.79 24.74
CA HIS A 221 17.16 -19.72 25.47
C HIS A 221 18.28 -20.49 24.78
N SER A 222 18.02 -21.72 24.34
CA SER A 222 18.99 -22.54 23.59
C SER A 222 19.41 -21.92 22.25
N LYS A 223 18.55 -21.09 21.67
CA LYS A 223 18.83 -20.30 20.45
C LYS A 223 19.48 -18.96 20.74
N ASN A 224 19.85 -18.69 21.99
CA ASN A 224 20.45 -17.43 22.41
C ASN A 224 19.57 -16.20 22.09
N ILE A 225 18.25 -16.36 22.01
CA ILE A 225 17.32 -15.23 21.82
C ILE A 225 17.06 -14.56 23.16
N ILE A 226 16.77 -15.35 24.20
CA ILE A 226 16.59 -14.86 25.58
C ILE A 226 17.61 -15.51 26.51
N THR A 227 17.74 -14.96 27.71
CA THR A 227 18.38 -15.66 28.83
C THR A 227 17.31 -16.05 29.84
N LEU A 228 17.21 -17.34 30.16
CA LEU A 228 16.29 -17.83 31.19
C LEU A 228 17.08 -18.22 32.45
N LYS A 229 16.84 -17.54 33.57
CA LYS A 229 17.46 -17.84 34.88
C LYS A 229 16.36 -18.12 35.90
N GLY A 230 16.13 -19.40 36.21
CA GLY A 230 15.01 -19.80 37.07
C GLY A 230 13.67 -19.45 36.40
N ASP A 231 12.91 -18.55 37.01
CA ASP A 231 11.65 -18.02 36.48
C ASP A 231 11.78 -16.62 35.84
N ILE A 232 13.00 -16.08 35.73
CA ILE A 232 13.27 -14.76 35.16
C ILE A 232 13.67 -14.90 33.69
N ILE A 233 12.92 -14.23 32.82
CA ILE A 233 13.26 -14.01 31.41
C ILE A 233 14.04 -12.70 31.32
N ASP A 234 15.20 -12.73 30.67
CA ASP A 234 15.94 -11.54 30.22
C ASP A 234 15.91 -11.50 28.68
N PHE A 235 15.26 -10.47 28.16
CA PHE A 235 15.06 -10.23 26.73
C PHE A 235 16.29 -9.66 26.03
N LYS A 236 17.38 -9.37 26.76
CA LYS A 236 18.67 -8.85 26.28
C LYS A 236 18.64 -7.42 25.73
N ASN A 237 17.66 -7.07 24.90
CA ASN A 237 17.50 -5.76 24.28
C ASN A 237 16.04 -5.49 23.87
N GLU A 238 15.74 -4.23 23.56
CA GLU A 238 14.38 -3.81 23.15
C GLU A 238 13.96 -4.44 21.82
N GLU A 239 14.88 -4.64 20.88
CA GLU A 239 14.60 -5.31 19.59
C GLU A 239 14.01 -6.71 19.81
N THR A 240 14.65 -7.53 20.65
CA THR A 240 14.17 -8.86 21.00
C THR A 240 12.85 -8.79 21.76
N ARG A 241 12.71 -7.86 22.71
CA ARG A 241 11.45 -7.69 23.46
C ARG A 241 10.29 -7.33 22.53
N ILE A 242 10.48 -6.40 21.59
CA ILE A 242 9.47 -5.97 20.62
C ILE A 242 9.12 -7.14 19.68
N ALA A 243 10.12 -7.82 19.15
CA ALA A 243 9.90 -8.98 18.28
C ALA A 243 9.11 -10.08 19.01
N LEU A 244 9.47 -10.44 20.23
CA LEU A 244 8.76 -11.44 21.04
C LEU A 244 7.39 -10.98 21.56
N ASN A 245 7.11 -9.67 21.56
CA ASN A 245 5.79 -9.11 21.88
C ASN A 245 4.80 -9.19 20.70
N GLY A 246 5.28 -9.50 19.49
CA GLY A 246 4.43 -9.69 18.32
C GLY A 246 5.08 -9.35 16.98
N GLY A 247 6.13 -8.53 16.96
CA GLY A 247 6.79 -8.07 15.72
C GLY A 247 7.36 -9.19 14.87
N TRP A 248 7.65 -10.36 15.46
CA TRP A 248 8.11 -11.54 14.71
C TRP A 248 7.16 -11.97 13.58
N LEU A 249 5.85 -11.71 13.72
CA LEU A 249 4.87 -12.07 12.69
C LEU A 249 4.99 -11.15 11.48
N GLU A 250 5.28 -9.87 11.70
CA GLU A 250 5.51 -8.86 10.66
C GLU A 250 6.74 -9.26 9.84
N ASP A 251 7.87 -9.51 10.52
CA ASP A 251 9.13 -9.99 9.92
C ASP A 251 8.91 -11.26 9.08
N TYR A 252 8.12 -12.21 9.60
CA TYR A 252 7.80 -13.45 8.90
C TYR A 252 6.98 -13.18 7.63
N VAL A 253 5.93 -12.38 7.74
CA VAL A 253 5.06 -12.04 6.60
C VAL A 253 5.86 -11.29 5.54
N PHE A 254 6.67 -10.30 5.93
CA PHE A 254 7.52 -9.56 5.03
C PHE A 254 8.46 -10.48 4.25
N GLU A 255 9.20 -11.37 4.92
CA GLU A 255 10.15 -12.27 4.23
C GLU A 255 9.44 -13.26 3.30
N GLN A 256 8.24 -13.73 3.66
CA GLN A 256 7.45 -14.59 2.78
C GLN A 256 6.96 -13.85 1.53
N VAL A 257 6.49 -12.61 1.67
CA VAL A 257 5.98 -11.79 0.56
C VAL A 257 7.12 -11.31 -0.33
N ARG A 258 8.23 -10.87 0.26
CA ARG A 258 9.44 -10.44 -0.47
C ARG A 258 9.98 -11.53 -1.40
N GLY A 259 9.81 -12.79 -1.04
CA GLY A 259 10.21 -13.95 -1.85
C GLY A 259 9.28 -14.27 -3.03
N ILE A 260 8.26 -13.46 -3.31
CA ILE A 260 7.32 -13.65 -4.42
C ILE A 260 7.79 -12.86 -5.64
N GLU A 261 7.95 -13.53 -6.78
CA GLU A 261 8.47 -12.95 -8.02
C GLU A 261 7.67 -11.74 -8.54
N LYS A 262 6.35 -11.75 -8.37
CA LYS A 262 5.44 -10.70 -8.84
C LYS A 262 5.46 -9.42 -7.97
N VAL A 263 6.21 -9.42 -6.87
CA VAL A 263 6.30 -8.26 -5.97
C VAL A 263 7.41 -7.33 -6.48
N ASP A 264 7.01 -6.11 -6.85
CA ASP A 264 7.89 -5.11 -7.46
C ASP A 264 8.73 -4.34 -6.42
N ASP A 265 8.12 -4.05 -5.28
CA ASP A 265 8.72 -3.33 -4.15
C ASP A 265 7.96 -3.70 -2.86
N ILE A 266 8.65 -3.68 -1.72
CA ILE A 266 8.09 -4.04 -0.41
C ILE A 266 8.75 -3.24 0.72
N LEU A 267 7.93 -2.80 1.68
CA LEU A 267 8.34 -2.11 2.90
C LEU A 267 7.74 -2.82 4.11
N GLU A 268 8.43 -2.71 5.25
CA GLU A 268 7.99 -3.17 6.55
C GLU A 268 8.08 -2.02 7.56
N ASN A 269 7.14 -2.00 8.51
CA ASN A 269 7.00 -0.99 9.56
C ASN A 269 7.18 0.42 8.99
N ALA A 270 6.42 0.69 7.92
CA ALA A 270 6.49 1.93 7.19
C ALA A 270 5.65 2.99 7.89
N GLU A 271 6.29 4.09 8.29
CA GLU A 271 5.59 5.27 8.77
C GLU A 271 5.28 6.18 7.58
N ILE A 272 3.99 6.37 7.30
CA ILE A 272 3.53 7.20 6.20
C ILE A 272 2.67 8.33 6.75
N ALA A 273 3.04 9.54 6.34
CA ALA A 273 2.32 10.76 6.64
C ALA A 273 1.43 11.16 5.46
N ASN A 274 0.22 11.63 5.74
CA ASN A 274 -0.67 12.20 4.73
C ASN A 274 -0.35 13.68 4.46
N GLU A 275 -1.08 14.28 3.52
CA GLU A 275 -0.90 15.68 3.12
C GLU A 275 -1.00 16.72 4.25
N ASN A 276 -1.69 16.39 5.34
CA ASN A 276 -1.92 17.32 6.46
C ASN A 276 -0.79 17.30 7.50
N TYR A 277 0.21 16.44 7.32
CA TYR A 277 1.36 16.35 8.21
C TYR A 277 2.41 17.43 7.90
N GLU A 278 2.78 18.22 8.90
CA GLU A 278 3.76 19.29 8.79
C GLU A 278 5.15 18.81 9.29
N LYS A 279 6.10 18.56 8.38
CA LYS A 279 7.45 18.04 8.70
C LYS A 279 8.27 18.93 9.63
N ASN A 280 8.04 20.24 9.59
CA ASN A 280 8.72 21.22 10.43
C ASN A 280 8.19 21.25 11.88
N LYS A 281 7.17 20.43 12.20
CA LYS A 281 6.62 20.27 13.54
C LYS A 281 6.87 18.86 14.05
N GLY A 282 7.02 18.71 15.36
CA GLY A 282 7.12 17.39 15.99
C GLY A 282 5.83 16.58 15.88
N ASP A 283 5.93 15.26 16.01
CA ASP A 283 4.79 14.32 15.93
C ASP A 283 3.64 14.68 16.89
N PHE A 284 3.95 15.25 18.05
CA PHE A 284 2.97 15.63 19.07
C PHE A 284 2.24 16.95 18.80
N ALA A 285 2.64 17.68 17.76
CA ALA A 285 1.94 18.90 17.38
C ALA A 285 0.48 18.59 17.05
N GLN A 286 -0.44 19.45 17.49
CA GLN A 286 -1.87 19.20 17.34
C GLN A 286 -2.30 18.93 15.90
N LYS A 287 -1.61 19.55 14.92
CA LYS A 287 -1.82 19.32 13.48
C LYS A 287 -1.27 17.99 12.95
N ASN A 288 -0.27 17.40 13.60
CA ASN A 288 0.34 16.14 13.16
C ASN A 288 -0.37 14.91 13.76
N LYS A 289 -1.12 15.08 14.87
CA LYS A 289 -1.92 14.01 15.46
C LYS A 289 -2.93 13.44 14.47
N GLY A 290 -2.87 12.12 14.25
CA GLY A 290 -3.77 11.40 13.33
C GLY A 290 -3.38 11.47 11.85
N ASN A 291 -2.32 12.22 11.50
CA ASN A 291 -1.86 12.40 10.12
C ASN A 291 -0.63 11.57 9.75
N LYS A 292 -0.18 10.70 10.66
CA LYS A 292 0.87 9.71 10.44
C LYS A 292 0.36 8.34 10.86
N ASN A 293 0.56 7.34 10.00
CA ASN A 293 0.16 5.96 10.26
C ASN A 293 1.34 5.01 10.05
N GLU A 294 1.36 3.93 10.83
CA GLU A 294 2.28 2.82 10.69
C GLU A 294 1.60 1.68 9.94
N PHE A 295 2.33 1.08 9.01
CA PHE A 295 1.91 -0.04 8.20
C PHE A 295 2.89 -1.19 8.35
N ASP A 296 2.40 -2.32 8.84
CA ASP A 296 3.21 -3.49 9.15
C ASP A 296 3.94 -4.02 7.91
N VAL A 297 3.20 -4.34 6.83
CA VAL A 297 3.79 -4.70 5.53
C VAL A 297 3.04 -4.02 4.37
N LEU A 298 3.79 -3.38 3.50
CA LEU A 298 3.31 -2.74 2.27
C LEU A 298 4.04 -3.31 1.07
N PHE A 299 3.33 -3.66 0.02
CA PHE A 299 3.98 -4.07 -1.22
C PHE A 299 3.23 -3.63 -2.48
N LEU A 300 3.98 -3.47 -3.57
CA LEU A 300 3.43 -3.28 -4.90
C LEU A 300 3.53 -4.60 -5.67
N SER A 301 2.44 -4.95 -6.33
CA SER A 301 2.40 -6.05 -7.30
C SER A 301 1.43 -5.66 -8.39
N LYS A 302 1.83 -5.79 -9.65
CA LYS A 302 1.00 -5.44 -10.81
C LYS A 302 0.42 -4.02 -10.70
N ASN A 303 1.22 -3.07 -10.23
CA ASN A 303 0.84 -1.66 -10.03
C ASN A 303 -0.27 -1.38 -9.00
N ILE A 304 -0.63 -2.37 -8.18
CA ILE A 304 -1.61 -2.21 -7.11
C ILE A 304 -0.88 -2.22 -5.77
N LEU A 305 -1.20 -1.27 -4.90
CA LEU A 305 -0.71 -1.25 -3.53
C LEU A 305 -1.47 -2.28 -2.69
N HIS A 306 -0.72 -3.04 -1.89
CA HIS A 306 -1.24 -4.03 -0.98
C HIS A 306 -0.81 -3.69 0.44
N LEU A 307 -1.79 -3.65 1.34
CA LEU A 307 -1.59 -3.41 2.78
C LEU A 307 -1.80 -4.73 3.52
N ILE A 308 -0.86 -5.11 4.38
CA ILE A 308 -1.05 -6.22 5.32
C ILE A 308 -0.87 -5.70 6.74
N GLU A 309 -1.88 -5.91 7.59
CA GLU A 309 -1.78 -5.74 9.04
C GLU A 309 -1.63 -7.12 9.70
N CYS A 310 -0.69 -7.23 10.64
CA CYS A 310 -0.34 -8.44 11.36
C CYS A 310 -0.79 -8.36 12.82
N LYS A 311 -1.39 -9.44 13.32
CA LYS A 311 -1.87 -9.52 14.71
C LYS A 311 -1.54 -10.85 15.36
N THR A 312 -0.86 -10.78 16.49
CA THR A 312 -0.59 -11.92 17.39
C THR A 312 -1.48 -11.91 18.64
N GLN A 313 -2.51 -11.07 18.68
CA GLN A 313 -3.45 -11.00 19.81
C GLN A 313 -4.66 -11.93 19.59
N THR A 314 -5.23 -12.45 20.67
CA THR A 314 -6.46 -13.26 20.61
C THR A 314 -7.69 -12.38 20.44
N PHE A 315 -8.71 -12.88 19.73
CA PHE A 315 -9.97 -12.17 19.46
C PHE A 315 -11.22 -12.84 20.07
N ARG A 316 -11.05 -13.57 21.18
CA ARG A 316 -12.10 -14.48 21.71
C ARG A 316 -13.07 -13.90 22.74
N SER A 317 -12.85 -12.68 23.24
CA SER A 317 -13.82 -11.98 24.10
C SER A 317 -14.54 -10.89 23.32
N GLU A 318 -15.71 -10.43 23.79
CA GLU A 318 -16.45 -9.33 23.16
C GLU A 318 -15.60 -8.07 22.96
N GLU A 319 -14.87 -7.63 23.99
CA GLU A 319 -13.93 -6.51 23.91
C GLU A 319 -12.85 -6.72 22.83
N LYS A 320 -12.43 -7.96 22.62
CA LYS A 320 -11.42 -8.29 21.61
C LYS A 320 -12.03 -8.43 20.21
N ASN A 321 -13.28 -8.86 20.08
CA ASN A 321 -14.01 -8.79 18.81
C ASN A 321 -14.16 -7.34 18.34
N GLN A 322 -14.46 -6.40 19.25
CA GLN A 322 -14.50 -4.97 18.91
C GLN A 322 -13.16 -4.50 18.35
N LYS A 323 -12.04 -4.87 18.98
CA LYS A 323 -10.70 -4.54 18.48
C LYS A 323 -10.43 -5.11 17.09
N ALA A 324 -10.93 -6.31 16.78
CA ALA A 324 -10.82 -6.87 15.44
C ALA A 324 -11.63 -6.06 14.42
N GLU A 325 -12.85 -5.62 14.76
CA GLU A 325 -13.63 -4.73 13.89
C GLU A 325 -12.92 -3.39 13.66
N ASP A 326 -12.38 -2.78 14.72
CA ASP A 326 -11.64 -1.52 14.64
C ASP A 326 -10.44 -1.64 13.68
N ILE A 327 -9.74 -2.78 13.69
CA ILE A 327 -8.64 -3.07 12.74
C ILE A 327 -9.17 -3.15 11.31
N LEU A 328 -10.31 -3.80 11.07
CA LEU A 328 -10.90 -3.88 9.73
C LEU A 328 -11.30 -2.49 9.21
N TYR A 329 -11.91 -1.66 10.05
CA TYR A 329 -12.27 -0.29 9.66
C TYR A 329 -11.03 0.60 9.47
N LYS A 330 -9.98 0.44 10.29
CA LYS A 330 -8.70 1.11 10.08
C LYS A 330 -8.10 0.72 8.72
N LEU A 331 -8.06 -0.57 8.39
CA LEU A 331 -7.58 -1.02 7.07
C LEU A 331 -8.43 -0.46 5.93
N GLU A 332 -9.74 -0.35 6.10
CA GLU A 332 -10.65 0.24 5.12
C GLU A 332 -10.30 1.70 4.83
N THR A 333 -10.06 2.50 5.87
CA THR A 333 -9.72 3.92 5.71
C THR A 333 -8.30 4.12 5.18
N LEU A 334 -7.35 3.27 5.58
CA LEU A 334 -5.97 3.35 5.12
C LEU A 334 -5.79 3.05 3.61
N LYS A 335 -6.79 2.45 2.94
CA LYS A 335 -6.75 2.24 1.48
C LYS A 335 -6.59 3.56 0.71
N ASP A 336 -7.05 4.67 1.27
CA ASP A 336 -7.00 5.99 0.64
C ASP A 336 -5.55 6.47 0.41
N TYR A 337 -4.57 5.89 1.11
CA TYR A 337 -3.15 6.15 0.88
C TYR A 337 -2.66 5.66 -0.50
N GLY A 338 -3.31 4.64 -1.06
CA GLY A 338 -2.95 4.04 -2.35
C GLY A 338 -4.04 4.10 -3.42
N GLY A 339 -5.18 4.74 -3.12
CA GLY A 339 -6.33 4.83 -4.00
C GLY A 339 -7.26 3.62 -3.95
N LEU A 340 -8.32 3.66 -4.78
CA LEU A 340 -9.47 2.75 -4.70
C LEU A 340 -9.13 1.28 -4.93
N MET A 341 -8.08 1.00 -5.71
CA MET A 341 -7.66 -0.37 -6.05
C MET A 341 -6.82 -1.03 -4.97
N THR A 342 -6.45 -0.31 -3.91
CA THR A 342 -5.60 -0.82 -2.83
C THR A 342 -6.22 -2.05 -2.19
N LYS A 343 -5.47 -3.15 -2.19
CA LYS A 343 -5.91 -4.41 -1.57
C LYS A 343 -5.47 -4.47 -0.12
N LYS A 344 -6.33 -5.00 0.75
CA LYS A 344 -6.10 -5.05 2.21
C LYS A 344 -6.10 -6.50 2.69
N CYS A 345 -5.20 -6.83 3.61
CA CYS A 345 -5.13 -8.14 4.25
C CYS A 345 -4.93 -7.99 5.75
N LEU A 346 -5.65 -8.81 6.52
CA LEU A 346 -5.38 -9.07 7.93
C LEU A 346 -4.72 -10.44 8.06
N VAL A 347 -3.50 -10.49 8.57
CA VAL A 347 -2.83 -11.72 8.98
C VAL A 347 -2.97 -11.86 10.50
N SER A 348 -3.67 -12.90 10.96
CA SER A 348 -3.85 -13.14 12.39
C SER A 348 -3.32 -14.50 12.83
N TYR A 349 -2.42 -14.51 13.81
CA TYR A 349 -1.93 -15.77 14.39
C TYR A 349 -3.07 -16.61 14.98
N PHE A 350 -4.11 -15.96 15.50
CA PHE A 350 -5.28 -16.64 16.05
C PHE A 350 -6.45 -16.61 15.07
N GLU A 351 -7.35 -17.58 15.21
CA GLU A 351 -8.62 -17.53 14.48
C GLU A 351 -9.49 -16.37 14.98
N VAL A 352 -10.10 -15.66 14.03
CA VAL A 352 -11.15 -14.67 14.28
C VAL A 352 -12.53 -15.33 14.23
N SER A 353 -13.52 -14.68 14.84
CA SER A 353 -14.90 -15.17 14.83
C SER A 353 -15.53 -15.07 13.42
N GLU A 354 -16.61 -15.82 13.20
CA GLU A 354 -17.36 -15.79 11.94
C GLU A 354 -17.91 -14.39 11.62
N ALA A 355 -18.32 -13.63 12.64
CA ALA A 355 -18.75 -12.24 12.48
C ALA A 355 -17.65 -11.36 11.85
N ILE A 356 -16.40 -11.51 12.33
CA ILE A 356 -15.24 -10.79 11.78
C ILE A 356 -14.92 -11.27 10.36
N MET A 357 -15.03 -12.58 10.07
CA MET A 357 -14.87 -13.09 8.70
C MET A 357 -15.91 -12.51 7.73
N ASN A 358 -17.18 -12.44 8.14
CA ASN A 358 -18.26 -11.86 7.34
C ASN A 358 -18.04 -10.37 7.10
N ARG A 359 -17.60 -9.63 8.13
CA ARG A 359 -17.23 -8.23 8.00
C ARG A 359 -16.06 -8.02 7.04
N ALA A 360 -14.99 -8.79 7.19
CA ALA A 360 -13.81 -8.71 6.34
C ALA A 360 -14.18 -8.98 4.88
N LYS A 361 -15.04 -9.97 4.61
CA LYS A 361 -15.58 -10.23 3.26
C LYS A 361 -16.36 -9.04 2.70
N ALA A 362 -17.22 -8.41 3.51
CA ALA A 362 -17.98 -7.24 3.08
C ALA A 362 -17.10 -6.02 2.76
N LEU A 363 -15.96 -5.88 3.44
CA LEU A 363 -14.96 -4.82 3.21
C LEU A 363 -13.88 -5.22 2.18
N GLU A 364 -14.01 -6.39 1.55
CA GLU A 364 -13.01 -6.95 0.63
C GLU A 364 -11.59 -7.05 1.24
N ILE A 365 -11.52 -7.34 2.54
CA ILE A 365 -10.29 -7.57 3.29
C ILE A 365 -9.99 -9.07 3.29
N LYS A 366 -8.83 -9.46 2.75
CA LYS A 366 -8.35 -10.84 2.82
C LYS A 366 -7.99 -11.16 4.27
N VAL A 367 -8.42 -12.32 4.79
CA VAL A 367 -7.99 -12.79 6.11
C VAL A 367 -7.16 -14.05 5.96
N ILE A 368 -5.94 -14.05 6.52
CA ILE A 368 -5.06 -15.20 6.60
C ILE A 368 -4.84 -15.49 8.08
N GLN A 369 -5.31 -16.64 8.55
CA GLN A 369 -5.34 -16.90 9.99
C GLN A 369 -4.90 -18.31 10.39
N GLY A 370 -4.39 -18.41 11.63
CA GLY A 370 -4.02 -19.68 12.25
C GLY A 370 -3.06 -20.50 11.38
N LYS A 371 -3.40 -21.76 11.14
CA LYS A 371 -2.56 -22.70 10.36
C LYS A 371 -2.30 -22.24 8.93
N ASN A 372 -3.15 -21.37 8.36
CA ASN A 372 -2.96 -20.87 7.01
C ASN A 372 -1.71 -19.98 6.87
N ILE A 373 -1.18 -19.44 7.97
CA ILE A 373 0.06 -18.63 7.94
C ILE A 373 1.25 -19.45 7.44
N ALA A 374 1.27 -20.76 7.68
CA ALA A 374 2.31 -21.65 7.13
C ALA A 374 2.33 -21.67 5.58
N ARG A 375 1.21 -21.32 4.94
CA ARG A 375 1.03 -21.27 3.49
C ARG A 375 0.92 -19.84 2.96
N ILE A 376 1.29 -18.83 3.74
CA ILE A 376 1.05 -17.43 3.40
C ILE A 376 1.64 -17.03 2.05
N LYS A 377 2.84 -17.51 1.70
CA LYS A 377 3.46 -17.24 0.39
C LYS A 377 2.54 -17.68 -0.77
N GLN A 378 2.01 -18.89 -0.71
CA GLN A 378 1.08 -19.42 -1.71
C GLN A 378 -0.23 -18.60 -1.74
N ILE A 379 -0.80 -18.31 -0.57
CA ILE A 379 -2.07 -17.58 -0.48
C ILE A 379 -1.94 -16.17 -1.03
N ILE A 380 -0.82 -15.48 -0.78
CA ILE A 380 -0.54 -14.16 -1.35
C ILE A 380 -0.31 -14.26 -2.86
N GLN A 381 0.40 -15.27 -3.36
CA GLN A 381 0.58 -15.49 -4.80
C GLN A 381 -0.75 -15.67 -5.55
N GLU A 382 -1.73 -16.33 -4.94
CA GLU A 382 -3.09 -16.50 -5.48
C GLU A 382 -3.92 -15.22 -5.36
N TRP A 383 -3.63 -14.36 -4.39
CA TRP A 383 -4.36 -13.12 -4.15
C TRP A 383 -3.97 -11.97 -5.10
N ILE A 384 -2.76 -12.01 -5.70
CA ILE A 384 -2.17 -10.92 -6.50
C ILE A 384 -2.31 -11.06 -8.01
#